data_AF-A0A535N2A2-F1
#
_entry.id   AF-A0A535N2A2-F1
#
_cell.length_a   1.000
_cell.length_b   1.000
_cell.length_c   1.000
_cell.angle_alpha   90.00
_cell.angle_beta   90.00
_cell.angle_gamma   90.00
#
_symmetry.space_group_name_H-M   'P 1'
#
loop_
_entity.id
_entity.type
_entity.pdbx_description
1 polymer ?
#
loop_
_entity_poly.entity_id
_entity_poly.type
_entity_poly.pdbx_seq_one_letter_code
_entity_poly.pdbx_strand_id
1 'polypeptide(L)'
;MTAAAPTGAIVEARGHLLEAGGRETASMAAAIEGLAEVPAFSVMAAASLAARPQWAGAVDDLFERPLFQTARAALHNALTATLLGETLYRNVFLSFADAVILWHYGHTQQRTGVARLDSIYGVTLRLLRAADRFAELESAPEPQPPYFHRLRRIGLTRGGAYAVLRRAARLMGAVEVGITGERIHPLRGSMLTSYASFSAQVMAMARAVEEGRDAITREDVMAGLQAFTSLVATPPPPA
;
A
#
# COMPACT_ATOMS: atom_id res chain seq x y z
N MET A 1 -36.34 3.19 2.98
CA MET A 1 -35.78 1.83 3.14
C MET A 1 -34.46 1.96 3.88
N THR A 2 -34.43 1.54 5.14
CA THR A 2 -33.33 1.66 6.09
C THR A 2 -32.24 0.64 5.80
N ALA A 3 -31.14 1.08 5.18
CA ALA A 3 -29.94 0.27 5.05
C ALA A 3 -29.13 0.35 6.36
N ALA A 4 -29.47 -0.49 7.33
CA ALA A 4 -28.53 -0.89 8.35
C ALA A 4 -27.53 -1.85 7.71
N ALA A 5 -26.30 -1.42 7.34
CA ALA A 5 -25.10 -2.29 7.18
C ALA A 5 -23.78 -1.61 6.68
N PRO A 6 -23.24 -0.56 7.33
CA PRO A 6 -21.78 -0.35 7.32
C PRO A 6 -21.09 -1.08 8.47
N THR A 7 -21.69 -1.00 9.67
CA THR A 7 -21.10 -1.51 10.91
C THR A 7 -21.03 -3.04 10.95
N GLY A 8 -22.03 -3.74 10.41
CA GLY A 8 -22.07 -5.22 10.43
C GLY A 8 -20.93 -5.86 9.62
N ALA A 9 -20.63 -5.32 8.44
CA ALA A 9 -19.54 -5.81 7.59
C ALA A 9 -18.16 -5.56 8.22
N ILE A 10 -17.98 -4.43 8.90
CA ILE A 10 -16.76 -4.12 9.66
C ILE A 10 -16.58 -5.12 10.81
N VAL A 11 -17.65 -5.39 11.58
CA VAL A 11 -17.60 -6.37 12.68
C VAL A 11 -17.24 -7.77 12.19
N GLU A 12 -17.85 -8.23 11.10
CA GLU A 12 -17.55 -9.52 10.48
C GLU A 12 -16.10 -9.58 9.99
N ALA A 13 -15.63 -8.56 9.25
CA ALA A 13 -14.27 -8.51 8.73
C ALA A 13 -13.23 -8.46 9.86
N ARG A 14 -13.51 -7.74 10.95
CA ARG A 14 -12.68 -7.75 12.16
C ARG A 14 -12.62 -9.14 12.77
N GLY A 15 -13.76 -9.81 12.94
CA GLY A 15 -13.82 -11.17 13.47
C GLY A 15 -12.90 -12.11 12.69
N HIS A 16 -13.01 -12.09 11.37
CA HIS A 16 -12.15 -12.89 10.49
C HIS A 16 -10.65 -12.57 10.59
N LEU A 17 -10.28 -11.31 10.85
CA LEU A 17 -8.88 -10.91 11.05
C LEU A 17 -8.34 -11.41 12.40
N LEU A 18 -9.15 -11.33 13.46
CA LEU A 18 -8.79 -11.85 14.78
C LEU A 18 -8.66 -13.38 14.77
N GLU A 19 -9.52 -14.09 14.03
CA GLU A 19 -9.42 -15.54 13.84
C GLU A 19 -8.13 -15.93 13.13
N ALA A 20 -7.74 -15.19 12.09
CA ALA A 20 -6.56 -15.50 11.29
C ALA A 20 -5.23 -15.18 11.99
N GLY A 21 -5.21 -14.12 12.81
CA GLY A 21 -3.96 -13.62 13.39
C GLY A 21 -3.88 -13.66 14.91
N GLY A 22 -4.96 -13.97 15.63
CA GLY A 22 -4.99 -14.02 17.10
C GLY A 22 -5.09 -12.64 17.76
N ARG A 23 -4.83 -12.58 19.07
CA ARG A 23 -4.99 -11.34 19.88
C ARG A 23 -4.08 -10.18 19.43
N GLU A 24 -2.93 -10.50 18.87
CA GLU A 24 -1.97 -9.56 18.31
C GLU A 24 -2.50 -8.74 17.12
N THR A 25 -3.54 -9.20 16.41
CA THR A 25 -4.15 -8.41 15.32
C THR A 25 -5.19 -7.41 15.80
N ALA A 26 -5.50 -7.39 17.10
CA ALA A 26 -6.49 -6.46 17.66
C ALA A 26 -6.07 -4.99 17.50
N SER A 27 -4.80 -4.66 17.76
CA SER A 27 -4.28 -3.30 17.57
C SER A 27 -4.36 -2.86 16.11
N MET A 28 -4.07 -3.78 15.18
CA MET A 28 -4.13 -3.51 13.74
C MET A 28 -5.57 -3.36 13.24
N ALA A 29 -6.50 -4.19 13.72
CA ALA A 29 -7.91 -4.05 13.40
C ALA A 29 -8.42 -2.66 13.83
N ALA A 30 -8.08 -2.24 15.05
CA ALA A 30 -8.41 -0.92 15.55
C ALA A 30 -7.78 0.21 14.73
N ALA A 31 -6.51 0.06 14.31
CA ALA A 31 -5.83 1.05 13.46
C ALA A 31 -6.51 1.19 12.08
N ILE A 32 -6.89 0.08 11.45
CA ILE A 32 -7.61 0.10 10.15
C ILE A 32 -9.00 0.71 10.31
N GLU A 33 -9.75 0.35 11.36
CA GLU A 33 -11.06 0.93 11.64
C GLU A 33 -10.98 2.44 11.88
N GLY A 34 -9.94 2.89 12.62
CA GLY A 34 -9.70 4.30 12.89
C GLY A 34 -9.39 5.16 11.65
N LEU A 35 -9.01 4.55 10.51
CA LEU A 35 -8.81 5.30 9.26
C LEU A 35 -10.07 6.01 8.78
N ALA A 36 -11.27 5.53 9.15
CA ALA A 36 -12.53 6.19 8.81
C ALA A 36 -12.60 7.63 9.35
N GLU A 37 -11.96 7.90 10.48
CA GLU A 37 -11.93 9.22 11.12
C GLU A 37 -10.86 10.14 10.52
N VAL A 38 -10.00 9.64 9.63
CA VAL A 38 -8.97 10.44 8.95
C VAL A 38 -9.59 11.09 7.69
N PRO A 39 -9.76 12.43 7.63
CA PRO A 39 -10.44 13.08 6.50
C PRO A 39 -9.77 12.81 5.15
N ALA A 40 -8.43 12.76 5.14
CA ALA A 40 -7.64 12.44 3.95
C ALA A 40 -7.97 11.03 3.41
N PHE A 41 -8.25 10.06 4.28
CA PHE A 41 -8.60 8.71 3.86
C PHE A 41 -9.95 8.67 3.13
N SER A 42 -10.91 9.51 3.54
CA SER A 42 -12.19 9.63 2.84
C SER A 42 -12.02 10.17 1.41
N VAL A 43 -11.12 11.14 1.23
CA VAL A 43 -10.78 11.68 -0.09
C VAL A 43 -10.09 10.60 -0.93
N MET A 44 -9.14 9.86 -0.35
CA MET A 44 -8.48 8.74 -1.03
C MET A 44 -9.46 7.69 -1.50
N ALA A 45 -10.44 7.31 -0.66
CA ALA A 45 -11.49 6.36 -0.99
C ALA A 45 -12.36 6.83 -2.16
N ALA A 46 -12.81 8.09 -2.12
CA ALA A 46 -13.58 8.69 -3.21
C ALA A 46 -12.75 8.79 -4.51
N ALA A 47 -11.47 9.17 -4.41
CA ALA A 47 -10.57 9.23 -5.55
C ALA A 47 -10.33 7.84 -6.14
N SER A 48 -10.05 6.82 -5.32
CA SER A 48 -9.92 5.41 -5.70
C SER A 48 -11.14 4.90 -6.48
N LEU A 49 -12.34 5.24 -6.02
CA LEU A 49 -13.58 4.90 -6.69
C LEU A 49 -13.66 5.55 -8.10
N ALA A 50 -13.25 6.81 -8.22
CA ALA A 50 -13.31 7.57 -9.47
C ALA A 50 -12.14 7.27 -10.45
N ALA A 51 -11.01 6.78 -9.94
CA ALA A 51 -9.70 6.81 -10.60
C ALA A 51 -9.42 5.73 -11.66
N ARG A 52 -10.36 4.84 -11.97
CA ARG A 52 -10.10 3.61 -12.76
C ARG A 52 -9.36 3.79 -14.10
N PRO A 53 -9.31 4.97 -14.77
CA PRO A 53 -8.45 5.20 -15.94
C PRO A 53 -7.49 6.42 -15.92
N GLN A 54 -7.54 7.34 -14.95
CA GLN A 54 -6.92 8.68 -15.09
C GLN A 54 -5.53 8.87 -14.44
N TRP A 55 -5.15 7.97 -13.53
CA TRP A 55 -3.93 8.14 -12.72
C TRP A 55 -2.64 7.68 -13.40
N ALA A 56 -2.76 6.90 -14.48
CA ALA A 56 -1.61 6.39 -15.24
C ALA A 56 -0.67 7.51 -15.75
N GLY A 57 -1.22 8.66 -16.16
CA GLY A 57 -0.41 9.77 -16.68
C GLY A 57 0.51 10.41 -15.65
N ALA A 58 0.09 10.51 -14.37
CA ALA A 58 0.93 11.06 -13.30
C ALA A 58 2.06 10.10 -12.88
N VAL A 59 1.86 8.80 -13.12
CA VAL A 59 2.84 7.76 -12.87
C VAL A 59 3.90 7.73 -13.97
N ASP A 60 3.50 7.97 -15.23
CA ASP A 60 4.44 8.10 -16.34
C ASP A 60 5.43 9.26 -16.11
N ASP A 61 4.94 10.40 -15.60
CA ASP A 61 5.77 11.57 -15.25
C ASP A 61 6.80 11.27 -14.14
N LEU A 62 6.50 10.35 -13.21
CA LEU A 62 7.44 9.86 -12.18
C LEU A 62 8.66 9.18 -12.81
N PHE A 63 8.46 8.44 -13.91
CA PHE A 63 9.51 7.70 -14.61
C PHE A 63 10.38 8.54 -15.54
N GLU A 64 10.03 9.80 -15.79
CA GLU A 64 10.81 10.71 -16.62
C GLU A 64 11.95 11.41 -15.85
N ARG A 65 11.91 11.37 -14.52
CA ARG A 65 12.93 11.90 -13.61
C ARG A 65 14.30 11.20 -13.81
N PRO A 66 15.44 11.93 -13.83
CA PRO A 66 16.76 11.37 -14.19
C PRO A 66 17.20 10.11 -13.43
N LEU A 67 16.93 10.02 -12.13
CA LEU A 67 17.23 8.82 -11.31
C LEU A 67 16.29 7.65 -11.62
N PHE A 68 15.01 7.96 -11.86
CA PHE A 68 14.06 6.96 -12.31
C PHE A 68 14.31 6.49 -13.74
N GLN A 69 15.14 7.16 -14.55
CA GLN A 69 15.52 6.64 -15.87
C GLN A 69 16.46 5.42 -15.78
N THR A 70 17.27 5.33 -14.72
CA THR A 70 18.13 4.16 -14.47
C THR A 70 17.33 3.02 -13.83
N ALA A 71 16.47 3.35 -12.86
CA ALA A 71 15.46 2.42 -12.33
C ALA A 71 14.45 1.99 -13.41
N ARG A 72 14.16 2.85 -14.39
CA ARG A 72 13.31 2.59 -15.56
C ARG A 72 13.87 1.47 -16.40
N ALA A 73 15.18 1.25 -16.54
CA ALA A 73 15.64 0.06 -17.27
C ALA A 73 15.22 -1.24 -16.55
N ALA A 74 15.36 -1.29 -15.22
CA ALA A 74 14.94 -2.44 -14.40
C ALA A 74 13.40 -2.57 -14.30
N LEU A 75 12.70 -1.44 -14.24
CA LEU A 75 11.24 -1.36 -14.13
C LEU A 75 10.54 -1.51 -15.49
N HIS A 76 11.19 -1.13 -16.59
CA HIS A 76 10.78 -1.39 -17.97
C HIS A 76 11.04 -2.86 -18.31
N ASN A 77 12.12 -3.47 -17.82
CA ASN A 77 12.26 -4.93 -17.87
C ASN A 77 11.16 -5.64 -17.06
N ALA A 78 10.72 -5.08 -15.93
CA ALA A 78 9.55 -5.57 -15.21
C ALA A 78 8.21 -5.29 -15.94
N LEU A 79 8.08 -4.17 -16.63
CA LEU A 79 6.93 -3.82 -17.48
C LEU A 79 6.85 -4.76 -18.68
N THR A 80 7.96 -4.99 -19.37
CA THR A 80 8.12 -5.96 -20.46
C THR A 80 7.85 -7.37 -19.96
N ALA A 81 8.40 -7.77 -18.81
CA ALA A 81 8.06 -9.04 -18.18
C ALA A 81 6.56 -9.14 -17.87
N THR A 82 5.91 -8.04 -17.47
CA THR A 82 4.46 -7.99 -17.24
C THR A 82 3.64 -8.06 -18.54
N LEU A 83 4.08 -7.40 -19.61
CA LEU A 83 3.50 -7.52 -20.96
C LEU A 83 3.67 -8.95 -21.52
N LEU A 84 4.69 -9.68 -21.05
CA LEU A 84 4.94 -11.09 -21.32
C LEU A 84 4.28 -12.05 -20.31
N GLY A 85 3.49 -11.55 -19.34
CA GLY A 85 2.72 -12.38 -18.39
C GLY A 85 3.40 -12.69 -17.05
N GLU A 86 4.57 -12.14 -16.75
CA GLU A 86 5.27 -12.25 -15.47
C GLU A 86 4.86 -11.12 -14.50
N THR A 87 3.67 -11.25 -13.93
CA THR A 87 2.82 -10.13 -13.45
C THR A 87 3.15 -9.51 -12.07
N LEU A 88 4.17 -9.95 -11.34
CA LEU A 88 4.33 -9.55 -9.93
C LEU A 88 4.96 -8.15 -9.73
N TYR A 89 5.88 -7.72 -10.60
CA TYR A 89 6.72 -6.52 -10.32
C TYR A 89 6.02 -5.20 -10.57
N ARG A 90 5.33 -5.14 -11.72
CA ARG A 90 4.57 -3.96 -12.10
C ARG A 90 3.47 -3.66 -11.09
N ASN A 91 2.75 -4.68 -10.66
CA ASN A 91 1.66 -4.50 -9.70
C ASN A 91 2.19 -4.04 -8.34
N VAL A 92 3.35 -4.56 -7.91
CA VAL A 92 3.99 -4.14 -6.66
C VAL A 92 4.37 -2.67 -6.69
N PHE A 93 5.23 -2.26 -7.63
CA PHE A 93 5.79 -0.90 -7.60
C PHE A 93 4.73 0.17 -7.90
N LEU A 94 3.87 -0.05 -8.90
CA LEU A 94 2.82 0.90 -9.24
C LEU A 94 1.81 1.03 -8.09
N SER A 95 1.52 -0.05 -7.37
CA SER A 95 0.62 0.02 -6.21
C SER A 95 1.17 0.88 -5.07
N PHE A 96 2.49 0.93 -4.86
CA PHE A 96 3.08 1.85 -3.88
C PHE A 96 3.07 3.29 -4.34
N ALA A 97 3.52 3.52 -5.57
CA ALA A 97 3.54 4.85 -6.12
C ALA A 97 2.12 5.44 -6.07
N ASP A 98 1.12 4.68 -6.51
CA ASP A 98 -0.28 5.08 -6.45
C ASP A 98 -0.77 5.29 -5.00
N ALA A 99 -0.38 4.43 -4.05
CA ALA A 99 -0.71 4.62 -2.64
C ALA A 99 -0.17 5.95 -2.09
N VAL A 100 1.08 6.29 -2.40
CA VAL A 100 1.73 7.53 -1.95
C VAL A 100 1.15 8.74 -2.66
N ILE A 101 0.86 8.67 -3.96
CA ILE A 101 0.21 9.78 -4.68
C ILE A 101 -1.21 9.99 -4.12
N LEU A 102 -1.97 8.93 -3.87
CA LEU A 102 -3.30 9.03 -3.25
C LEU A 102 -3.23 9.62 -1.84
N TRP A 103 -2.28 9.16 -1.01
CA TRP A 103 -2.04 9.72 0.31
C TRP A 103 -1.76 11.22 0.26
N HIS A 104 -0.84 11.63 -0.61
CA HIS A 104 -0.47 13.02 -0.79
C HIS A 104 -1.67 13.86 -1.25
N TYR A 105 -2.43 13.34 -2.22
CA TYR A 105 -3.66 13.98 -2.70
C TYR A 105 -4.72 14.06 -1.61
N GLY A 106 -4.89 13.02 -0.79
CA GLY A 106 -5.84 12.99 0.31
C GLY A 106 -5.61 14.15 1.30
N HIS A 107 -4.36 14.40 1.65
CA HIS A 107 -3.99 15.45 2.60
C HIS A 107 -3.93 16.85 2.00
N THR A 108 -3.57 16.98 0.71
CA THR A 108 -3.33 18.30 0.10
C THR A 108 -4.41 18.77 -0.86
N GLN A 109 -5.25 17.86 -1.37
CA GLN A 109 -6.19 18.07 -2.47
C GLN A 109 -5.55 18.58 -3.77
N GLN A 110 -4.22 18.57 -3.86
CA GLN A 110 -3.49 19.11 -5.00
C GLN A 110 -3.07 17.97 -5.92
N ARG A 111 -3.48 18.06 -7.19
CA ARG A 111 -2.92 17.19 -8.24
C ARG A 111 -1.44 17.50 -8.39
N THR A 112 -0.62 16.46 -8.38
CA THR A 112 0.84 16.56 -8.34
C THR A 112 1.39 17.09 -9.67
N GLY A 113 2.28 18.07 -9.60
CA GLY A 113 3.17 18.46 -10.70
C GLY A 113 4.60 17.92 -10.48
N VAL A 114 5.45 18.04 -11.50
CA VAL A 114 6.80 17.43 -11.54
C VAL A 114 7.58 17.65 -10.25
N ALA A 115 7.75 18.88 -9.75
CA ALA A 115 8.58 19.21 -8.58
C ALA A 115 8.22 18.44 -7.28
N ARG A 116 6.97 17.98 -7.14
CA ARG A 116 6.52 17.26 -5.93
C ARG A 116 6.78 15.75 -5.96
N LEU A 117 7.20 15.24 -7.12
CA LEU A 117 7.58 13.84 -7.31
C LEU A 117 8.83 13.45 -6.52
N ASP A 118 9.70 14.39 -6.14
CA ASP A 118 10.87 14.11 -5.29
C ASP A 118 10.48 13.73 -3.86
N SER A 119 9.46 14.40 -3.31
CA SER A 119 8.90 14.05 -2.00
C SER A 119 8.25 12.66 -2.05
N ILE A 120 7.45 12.40 -3.09
CA ILE A 120 6.79 11.09 -3.31
C ILE A 120 7.83 9.98 -3.44
N TYR A 121 8.91 10.23 -4.19
CA TYR A 121 10.02 9.29 -4.30
C TYR A 121 10.71 9.05 -2.95
N GLY A 122 11.06 10.10 -2.21
CA GLY A 122 11.68 9.98 -0.89
C GLY A 122 10.80 9.19 0.09
N VAL A 123 9.49 9.44 0.08
CA VAL A 123 8.49 8.69 0.84
C VAL A 123 8.46 7.22 0.42
N THR A 124 8.45 6.94 -0.87
CA THR A 124 8.47 5.57 -1.41
C THR A 124 9.73 4.83 -0.98
N LEU A 125 10.90 5.47 -1.01
CA LEU A 125 12.16 4.88 -0.56
C LEU A 125 12.15 4.55 0.94
N ARG A 126 11.63 5.45 1.78
CA ARG A 126 11.51 5.22 3.24
C ARG A 126 10.62 4.02 3.53
N LEU A 127 9.49 3.91 2.82
CA LEU A 127 8.56 2.79 2.97
C LEU A 127 9.18 1.47 2.49
N LEU A 128 9.94 1.48 1.39
CA LEU A 128 10.67 0.30 0.91
C LEU A 128 11.77 -0.16 1.87
N ARG A 129 12.18 0.66 2.83
CA ARG A 129 13.12 0.31 3.90
C ARG A 129 12.42 -0.02 5.22
N ALA A 130 11.09 -0.11 5.19
CA ALA A 130 10.23 -0.61 6.26
C ALA A 130 10.55 -0.06 7.66
N ALA A 131 10.88 1.23 7.72
CA ALA A 131 11.27 1.86 8.96
C ALA A 131 10.02 2.38 9.69
N ASP A 132 9.86 1.92 10.93
CA ASP A 132 8.67 2.10 11.77
C ASP A 132 8.42 3.57 12.20
N ARG A 133 9.27 4.51 11.79
CA ARG A 133 9.19 5.95 12.12
C ARG A 133 9.37 6.83 10.89
N PHE A 134 8.33 6.81 10.07
CA PHE A 134 8.26 7.48 8.76
C PHE A 134 8.74 8.95 8.75
N ALA A 135 8.48 9.69 9.82
CA ALA A 135 8.81 11.11 9.94
C ALA A 135 10.25 11.40 10.41
N GLU A 136 10.94 10.42 11.00
CA GLU A 136 12.21 10.65 11.72
C GLU A 136 13.46 10.29 10.89
N LEU A 137 13.29 9.87 9.63
CA LEU A 137 14.38 9.29 8.84
C LEU A 137 15.01 10.30 7.88
N GLU A 138 16.34 10.31 7.87
CA GLU A 138 17.16 10.98 6.87
C GLU A 138 16.89 10.43 5.45
N SER A 139 17.48 11.07 4.44
CA SER A 139 17.46 10.60 3.05
C SER A 139 18.03 9.16 2.98
N ALA A 140 17.26 8.23 2.43
CA ALA A 140 17.69 6.83 2.26
C ALA A 140 18.39 6.63 0.92
N PRO A 141 19.44 5.79 0.85
CA PRO A 141 20.11 5.45 -0.41
C PRO A 141 19.20 4.59 -1.31
N GLU A 142 19.30 4.84 -2.61
CA GLU A 142 18.47 4.20 -3.65
C GLU A 142 18.69 2.67 -3.74
N PRO A 143 17.62 1.85 -3.74
CA PRO A 143 17.72 0.41 -3.97
C PRO A 143 18.12 0.05 -5.41
N GLN A 144 19.06 -0.88 -5.56
CA GLN A 144 19.60 -1.31 -6.86
C GLN A 144 18.78 -2.46 -7.49
N PRO A 145 18.88 -2.73 -8.81
CA PRO A 145 18.16 -3.83 -9.47
C PRO A 145 18.27 -5.20 -8.78
N PRO A 146 19.43 -5.61 -8.20
CA PRO A 146 19.52 -6.88 -7.44
C PRO A 146 18.64 -6.93 -6.19
N TYR A 147 18.42 -5.80 -5.51
CA TYR A 147 17.50 -5.72 -4.36
C TYR A 147 16.09 -6.08 -4.81
N PHE A 148 15.65 -5.46 -5.90
CA PHE A 148 14.39 -5.76 -6.53
C PHE A 148 14.33 -7.23 -6.98
N HIS A 149 15.35 -7.79 -7.62
CA HIS A 149 15.32 -9.23 -7.94
C HIS A 149 15.21 -10.15 -6.71
N ARG A 150 15.76 -9.74 -5.56
CA ARG A 150 15.68 -10.53 -4.33
C ARG A 150 14.28 -10.51 -3.74
N LEU A 151 13.58 -9.37 -3.77
CA LEU A 151 12.17 -9.29 -3.37
C LEU A 151 11.30 -10.34 -4.10
N ARG A 152 11.52 -10.61 -5.41
CA ARG A 152 10.77 -11.66 -6.18
C ARG A 152 10.79 -13.02 -5.52
N ARG A 153 11.89 -13.32 -4.85
CA ARG A 153 12.19 -14.64 -4.33
C ARG A 153 11.64 -14.82 -2.92
N ILE A 154 11.13 -13.77 -2.28
CA ILE A 154 10.54 -13.84 -0.95
C ILE A 154 9.19 -14.55 -1.02
N GLY A 155 9.09 -15.69 -0.35
CA GLY A 155 7.85 -16.47 -0.23
C GLY A 155 6.80 -15.79 0.66
N LEU A 156 5.52 -15.91 0.27
CA LEU A 156 4.37 -15.26 0.93
C LEU A 156 3.60 -16.18 1.89
N THR A 157 3.83 -17.49 1.83
CA THR A 157 2.92 -18.50 2.41
C THR A 157 3.30 -18.97 3.81
N ARG A 158 4.41 -18.49 4.38
CA ARG A 158 4.91 -18.96 5.68
C ARG A 158 4.12 -18.34 6.84
N GLY A 159 3.82 -19.16 7.87
CA GLY A 159 3.25 -18.68 9.13
C GLY A 159 1.87 -17.99 9.02
N GLY A 160 1.08 -18.29 7.98
CA GLY A 160 -0.23 -17.66 7.78
C GLY A 160 -0.18 -16.18 7.34
N ALA A 161 1.00 -15.65 7.02
CA ALA A 161 1.20 -14.23 6.65
C ALA A 161 0.23 -13.75 5.56
N TYR A 162 0.11 -14.51 4.47
CA TYR A 162 -0.82 -14.18 3.39
C TYR A 162 -2.30 -14.22 3.80
N ALA A 163 -2.67 -15.11 4.73
CA ALA A 163 -4.03 -15.16 5.25
C ALA A 163 -4.36 -13.91 6.05
N VAL A 164 -3.47 -13.49 6.96
CA VAL A 164 -3.62 -12.25 7.74
C VAL A 164 -3.71 -11.04 6.83
N LEU A 165 -2.82 -10.93 5.83
CA LEU A 165 -2.85 -9.85 4.85
C LEU A 165 -4.21 -9.77 4.12
N ARG A 166 -4.71 -10.91 3.62
CA ARG A 166 -6.01 -10.94 2.93
C ARG A 166 -7.18 -10.60 3.84
N ARG A 167 -7.13 -10.93 5.13
CA ARG A 167 -8.20 -10.56 6.08
C ARG A 167 -8.13 -9.07 6.45
N ALA A 168 -6.93 -8.51 6.62
CA ALA A 168 -6.75 -7.08 6.82
C ALA A 168 -7.25 -6.27 5.61
N ALA A 169 -6.96 -6.73 4.40
CA ALA A 169 -7.49 -6.13 3.16
C ALA A 169 -9.03 -6.10 3.13
N ARG A 170 -9.68 -7.18 3.57
CA ARG A 170 -11.15 -7.23 3.66
C ARG A 170 -11.70 -6.24 4.68
N LEU A 171 -11.04 -6.08 5.83
CA LEU A 171 -11.43 -5.08 6.82
C LEU A 171 -11.30 -3.67 6.24
N MET A 172 -10.20 -3.36 5.56
CA MET A 172 -10.01 -2.06 4.91
C MET A 172 -11.08 -1.79 3.84
N GLY A 173 -11.41 -2.79 3.03
CA GLY A 173 -12.51 -2.68 2.07
C GLY A 173 -13.85 -2.42 2.75
N ALA A 174 -14.15 -3.08 3.87
CA ALA A 174 -15.38 -2.83 4.64
C ALA A 174 -15.44 -1.39 5.19
N VAL A 175 -14.30 -0.85 5.67
CA VAL A 175 -14.19 0.54 6.11
C VAL A 175 -14.42 1.51 4.94
N GLU A 176 -13.80 1.25 3.78
CA GLU A 176 -13.99 2.07 2.57
C GLU A 176 -15.43 2.06 2.07
N VAL A 177 -16.13 0.91 2.09
CA VAL A 177 -17.57 0.85 1.79
C VAL A 177 -18.36 1.73 2.76
N GLY A 178 -18.01 1.71 4.05
CA GLY A 178 -18.67 2.54 5.05
C GLY A 178 -18.54 4.05 4.79
N ILE A 179 -17.42 4.47 4.22
CA ILE A 179 -17.16 5.87 3.86
C ILE A 179 -17.89 6.24 2.55
N THR A 180 -17.74 5.42 1.52
CA THR A 180 -18.20 5.74 0.16
C THR A 180 -19.68 5.45 -0.05
N GLY A 181 -20.28 4.57 0.76
CA GLY A 181 -21.64 4.06 0.56
C GLY A 181 -21.76 3.09 -0.62
N GLU A 182 -20.67 2.81 -1.33
CA GLU A 182 -20.66 2.04 -2.56
C GLU A 182 -20.21 0.60 -2.32
N ARG A 183 -20.89 -0.37 -2.94
CA ARG A 183 -20.48 -1.78 -2.84
C ARG A 183 -19.18 -1.99 -3.60
N ILE A 184 -18.10 -2.27 -2.88
CA ILE A 184 -16.84 -2.74 -3.47
C ILE A 184 -17.08 -4.11 -4.12
N HIS A 185 -16.55 -4.28 -5.33
CA HIS A 185 -16.67 -5.55 -6.05
C HIS A 185 -15.90 -6.66 -5.30
N PRO A 186 -16.56 -7.76 -4.89
CA PRO A 186 -15.98 -8.77 -4.02
C PRO A 186 -14.76 -9.50 -4.61
N LEU A 187 -14.65 -9.55 -5.95
CA LEU A 187 -13.52 -10.20 -6.65
C LEU A 187 -12.39 -9.23 -7.05
N ARG A 188 -12.66 -7.92 -7.10
CA ARG A 188 -11.69 -6.94 -7.62
C ARG A 188 -11.15 -6.00 -6.54
N GLY A 189 -11.78 -5.99 -5.36
CA GLY A 189 -11.51 -4.98 -4.34
C GLY A 189 -11.73 -3.57 -4.89
N SER A 190 -11.44 -2.57 -4.08
CA SER A 190 -11.15 -1.24 -4.60
C SER A 190 -9.67 -1.16 -4.98
N MET A 191 -9.31 -0.12 -5.74
CA MET A 191 -7.91 0.20 -5.99
C MET A 191 -7.18 0.45 -4.67
N LEU A 192 -7.79 1.21 -3.75
CA LEU A 192 -7.22 1.50 -2.42
C LEU A 192 -6.94 0.24 -1.59
N THR A 193 -7.85 -0.73 -1.57
CA THR A 193 -7.65 -2.01 -0.88
C THR A 193 -6.48 -2.78 -1.48
N SER A 194 -6.36 -2.78 -2.81
CA SER A 194 -5.25 -3.43 -3.51
C SER A 194 -3.93 -2.73 -3.20
N TYR A 195 -3.92 -1.39 -3.22
CA TYR A 195 -2.76 -0.57 -2.90
C TYR A 195 -2.26 -0.80 -1.49
N ALA A 196 -3.15 -0.79 -0.50
CA ALA A 196 -2.78 -1.07 0.88
C ALA A 196 -2.20 -2.49 1.06
N SER A 197 -2.83 -3.48 0.42
CA SER A 197 -2.40 -4.88 0.53
C SER A 197 -1.04 -5.10 -0.11
N PHE A 198 -0.82 -4.61 -1.33
CA PHE A 198 0.46 -4.72 -2.03
C PHE A 198 1.54 -3.91 -1.31
N SER A 199 1.19 -2.73 -0.79
CA SER A 199 2.12 -1.90 -0.04
C SER A 199 2.60 -2.61 1.23
N ALA A 200 1.67 -3.11 2.05
CA ALA A 200 2.02 -3.85 3.26
C ALA A 200 2.83 -5.12 2.96
N GLN A 201 2.47 -5.87 1.91
CA GLN A 201 3.18 -7.09 1.51
C GLN A 201 4.66 -6.82 1.21
N VAL A 202 4.96 -5.73 0.52
CA VAL A 202 6.32 -5.50 0.03
C VAL A 202 7.16 -4.79 1.07
N MET A 203 6.56 -3.98 1.96
CA MET A 203 7.24 -3.57 3.19
C MET A 203 7.65 -4.81 4.00
N ALA A 204 6.78 -5.81 4.12
CA ALA A 204 7.10 -7.08 4.75
C ALA A 204 8.25 -7.82 4.04
N MET A 205 8.22 -7.86 2.70
CA MET A 205 9.29 -8.49 1.90
C MET A 205 10.62 -7.75 2.00
N ALA A 206 10.59 -6.42 2.10
CA ALA A 206 11.77 -5.59 2.32
C ALA A 206 12.46 -5.93 3.64
N ARG A 207 11.69 -6.04 4.73
CA ARG A 207 12.20 -6.49 6.03
C ARG A 207 12.83 -7.87 5.93
N ALA A 208 12.15 -8.82 5.28
CA ALA A 208 12.69 -10.16 5.07
C ALA A 208 14.02 -10.13 4.28
N VAL A 209 14.12 -9.30 3.25
CA VAL A 209 15.36 -9.11 2.48
C VAL A 209 16.50 -8.56 3.35
N GLU A 210 16.23 -7.54 4.15
CA GLU A 210 17.22 -6.91 5.03
C GLU A 210 17.72 -7.87 6.11
N GLU A 211 16.82 -8.71 6.63
CA GLU A 211 17.14 -9.73 7.63
C GLU A 211 17.71 -11.04 7.04
N GLY A 212 17.95 -11.09 5.73
CA GLY A 212 18.56 -12.27 5.12
C GLY A 212 17.60 -13.42 4.83
N ARG A 213 16.30 -13.24 5.06
CA ARG A 213 15.26 -14.28 4.98
C ARG A 213 14.74 -14.46 3.55
N ASP A 214 14.17 -15.63 3.29
CA ASP A 214 13.60 -16.04 2.01
C ASP A 214 12.06 -16.07 2.00
N ALA A 215 11.43 -15.71 3.13
CA ALA A 215 9.97 -15.66 3.27
C ALA A 215 9.58 -14.59 4.31
N ILE A 216 8.42 -13.98 4.11
CA ILE A 216 7.79 -13.12 5.12
C ILE A 216 7.10 -13.96 6.20
N THR A 217 7.08 -13.44 7.41
CA THR A 217 6.27 -13.96 8.51
C THR A 217 5.00 -13.13 8.69
N ARG A 218 4.16 -13.57 9.63
CA ARG A 218 2.97 -12.81 10.03
C ARG A 218 3.37 -11.47 10.65
N GLU A 219 4.43 -11.44 11.44
CA GLU A 219 4.95 -10.23 12.10
C GLU A 219 5.39 -9.18 11.06
N ASP A 220 6.01 -9.61 9.96
CA ASP A 220 6.39 -8.70 8.87
C ASP A 220 5.17 -8.05 8.21
N VAL A 221 4.11 -8.83 7.99
CA VAL A 221 2.83 -8.31 7.44
C VAL A 221 2.22 -7.29 8.39
N MET A 222 2.25 -7.55 9.69
CA MET A 222 1.75 -6.63 10.71
C MET A 222 2.54 -5.33 10.74
N ALA A 223 3.87 -5.39 10.66
CA ALA A 223 4.71 -4.21 10.55
C ALA A 223 4.41 -3.41 9.26
N GLY A 224 4.25 -4.09 8.13
CA GLY A 224 3.89 -3.45 6.85
C GLY A 224 2.52 -2.76 6.89
N LEU A 225 1.51 -3.39 7.49
CA LEU A 225 0.20 -2.78 7.69
C LEU A 225 0.26 -1.59 8.66
N GLN A 226 1.10 -1.66 9.70
CA GLN A 226 1.31 -0.56 10.64
C GLN A 226 1.96 0.64 9.95
N ALA A 227 3.00 0.41 9.15
CA ALA A 227 3.65 1.47 8.39
C ALA A 227 2.68 2.14 7.40
N PHE A 228 1.85 1.36 6.70
CA PHE A 228 0.83 1.91 5.79
C PHE A 228 -0.23 2.73 6.52
N THR A 229 -0.83 2.20 7.60
CA THR A 229 -1.87 2.92 8.36
C THR A 229 -1.32 4.19 9.00
N SER A 230 -0.07 4.15 9.48
CA SER A 230 0.63 5.32 10.03
C SER A 230 0.92 6.37 8.96
N LEU A 231 1.33 5.96 7.76
CA LEU A 231 1.49 6.85 6.61
C LEU A 231 0.17 7.58 6.32
N VAL A 232 -0.93 6.85 6.15
CA VAL A 232 -2.24 7.44 5.85
C VAL A 232 -2.68 8.45 6.90
N ALA A 233 -2.43 8.16 8.18
CA ALA A 233 -2.76 9.05 9.29
C ALA A 233 -1.85 10.29 9.40
N THR A 234 -0.67 10.28 8.75
CA THR A 234 0.33 11.35 8.88
C THR A 234 0.30 12.25 7.64
N PRO A 235 0.14 13.58 7.77
CA PRO A 235 0.19 14.48 6.63
C PRO A 235 1.60 14.53 6.00
N PRO A 236 1.73 14.79 4.68
CA PRO A 236 3.02 15.02 4.04
C PRO A 236 3.70 16.26 4.61
N PRO A 237 5.05 16.32 4.58
CA PRO A 237 5.77 17.52 4.97
C PRO A 237 5.35 18.73 4.10
N PRO A 238 5.37 19.95 4.65
CA PRO A 238 5.17 21.16 3.84
C PRO A 238 6.24 21.23 2.74
N ALA A 239 5.83 21.72 1.57
CA ALA A 239 6.70 21.88 0.40
C ALA A 239 7.72 23.01 0.62
#